data_AF-A0A7Y0ADN2-F1
#
_entry.id   AF-A0A7Y0ADN2-F1
#
_cell.length_a   1.000
_cell.length_b   1.000
_cell.length_c   1.000
_cell.angle_alpha   90.00
_cell.angle_beta   90.00
_cell.angle_gamma   90.00
#
_symmetry.space_group_name_H-M   'P 1'
#
loop_
_entity.id
_entity.type
_entity.pdbx_description
1 polymer ?
#
loop_
_entity_poly.entity_id
_entity_poly.type
_entity_poly.pdbx_seq_one_letter_code
_entity_poly.pdbx_strand_id
1 'polypeptide(L)'
;MSTDDHFLIGVSLVDPAADPIVLEFQQELYQADRVAVRAPRGLYQQLGAAAFAEHVADYYLAEHPAEAVRVGRAAVVQAVQDAIAWGPADSRHPQGLL
;
A
#
# COMPACT_ATOMS: atom_id res chain seq x y z
N MET A 1 -10.94 -26.41 -5.49
CA MET A 1 -10.80 -25.45 -4.37
C MET A 1 -9.83 -24.40 -4.84
N SER A 2 -10.30 -23.19 -5.13
CA SER A 2 -9.42 -22.08 -5.51
C SER A 2 -8.84 -21.52 -4.22
N THR A 3 -7.60 -21.88 -3.94
CA THR A 3 -6.80 -21.36 -2.84
C THR A 3 -6.23 -20.02 -3.28
N ASP A 4 -7.09 -19.03 -3.42
CA ASP A 4 -6.63 -17.66 -3.63
C ASP A 4 -6.37 -17.09 -2.23
N ASP A 5 -5.16 -17.30 -1.71
CA ASP A 5 -4.74 -16.88 -0.37
C ASP A 5 -4.02 -15.52 -0.37
N HIS A 6 -4.19 -14.73 -1.45
CA HIS A 6 -3.65 -13.39 -1.57
C HIS A 6 -4.51 -12.38 -0.77
N PHE A 7 -3.96 -11.81 0.29
CA PHE A 7 -4.56 -10.70 1.05
C PHE A 7 -3.47 -9.71 1.46
N LEU A 8 -3.78 -8.41 1.47
CA LEU A 8 -2.83 -7.38 1.90
C LEU A 8 -2.26 -7.67 3.29
N ILE A 9 -0.93 -7.76 3.34
CA ILE A 9 -0.13 -7.98 4.55
C ILE A 9 0.60 -6.71 4.95
N GLY A 10 1.00 -5.90 3.97
CA GLY A 10 1.70 -4.64 4.24
C GLY A 10 1.81 -3.75 3.02
N VAL A 11 2.03 -2.47 3.29
CA VAL A 11 2.31 -1.45 2.27
C VAL A 11 3.66 -0.82 2.61
N SER A 12 4.51 -0.66 1.60
CA SER A 12 5.81 -0.01 1.73
C SER A 12 5.95 1.12 0.74
N LEU A 13 6.44 2.26 1.20
CA LEU A 13 6.86 3.35 0.32
C LEU A 13 8.27 3.04 -0.18
N VAL A 14 8.50 3.08 -1.50
CA VAL A 14 9.84 2.77 -2.05
C VAL A 14 10.76 3.99 -1.95
N ASP A 15 10.30 5.12 -2.47
CA ASP A 15 11.01 6.39 -2.38
C ASP A 15 9.99 7.55 -2.29
N PRO A 16 9.92 8.27 -1.15
CA PRO A 16 9.05 9.42 -0.98
C PRO A 16 9.45 10.62 -1.85
N ALA A 17 10.66 10.66 -2.41
CA ALA A 17 11.19 11.74 -3.22
C ALA A 17 11.06 11.50 -4.74
N ALA A 18 10.81 10.24 -5.15
CA ALA A 18 10.67 9.86 -6.55
C ALA A 18 9.43 10.49 -7.22
N ASP A 19 9.50 10.56 -8.56
CA ASP A 19 8.36 10.80 -9.42
C ASP A 19 8.33 9.73 -10.53
N PRO A 20 7.32 8.84 -10.57
CA PRO A 20 6.17 8.77 -9.65
C PRO A 20 6.56 8.27 -8.25
N ILE A 21 5.73 8.60 -7.26
CA ILE A 21 5.76 7.95 -5.94
C ILE A 21 5.30 6.50 -6.13
N VAL A 22 6.05 5.56 -5.57
CA VAL A 22 5.78 4.11 -5.69
C VAL A 22 5.46 3.53 -4.32
N LEU A 23 4.28 2.91 -4.21
CA LEU A 23 3.89 2.09 -3.05
C LEU A 23 3.81 0.63 -3.46
N GLU A 24 4.46 -0.23 -2.70
CA GLU A 24 4.42 -1.69 -2.86
C GLU A 24 3.44 -2.30 -1.88
N PHE A 25 2.42 -2.99 -2.39
CA PHE A 25 1.43 -3.74 -1.64
C PHE A 25 1.85 -5.21 -1.65
N GLN A 26 2.08 -5.78 -0.48
CA GLN A 26 2.43 -7.19 -0.32
C GLN A 26 1.16 -8.00 -0.07
N GLN A 27 0.81 -8.93 -0.96
CA GLN A 27 -0.42 -9.72 -0.88
C GLN A 27 -0.23 -11.13 -0.29
N GLU A 28 1.01 -11.55 0.06
CA GLU A 28 1.27 -12.86 0.68
C GLU A 28 2.45 -12.88 1.67
N LEU A 29 2.40 -13.83 2.61
CA LEU A 29 3.41 -14.04 3.67
C LEU A 29 4.66 -14.72 3.12
N TYR A 30 4.51 -15.55 2.08
CA TYR A 30 5.55 -16.46 1.60
C TYR A 30 5.92 -16.28 0.12
N GLN A 31 5.11 -15.58 -0.67
CA GLN A 31 5.47 -15.21 -2.05
C GLN A 31 5.77 -13.72 -2.15
N ALA A 32 6.76 -13.41 -2.98
CA ALA A 32 7.24 -12.07 -3.28
C ALA A 32 6.28 -11.29 -4.20
N ASP A 33 4.98 -11.58 -4.19
CA ASP A 33 4.03 -10.92 -5.06
C ASP A 33 3.72 -9.53 -4.47
N ARG A 34 4.45 -8.54 -5.01
CA ARG A 34 4.35 -7.13 -4.66
C ARG A 34 3.67 -6.41 -5.79
N VAL A 35 2.52 -5.83 -5.50
CA VAL A 35 1.81 -4.97 -6.44
C VAL A 35 2.33 -3.54 -6.26
N ALA A 36 2.93 -2.99 -7.31
CA ALA A 36 3.44 -1.62 -7.28
C ALA A 36 2.38 -0.65 -7.81
N VAL A 37 1.82 0.19 -6.92
CA VAL A 37 0.96 1.30 -7.30
C VAL A 37 1.81 2.55 -7.48
N ARG A 38 1.69 3.17 -8.65
CA ARG A 38 2.45 4.37 -9.03
C ARG A 38 1.50 5.56 -9.10
N ALA A 39 1.80 6.61 -8.34
CA ALA A 39 1.03 7.84 -8.37
C ALA A 39 1.95 9.04 -8.63
N PRO A 40 1.54 10.00 -9.49
CA PRO A 40 2.35 11.19 -9.74
C PRO A 40 2.66 11.96 -8.45
N ARG A 41 3.89 12.43 -8.29
CA ARG A 41 4.26 13.23 -7.12
C ARG A 41 3.42 14.51 -7.01
N GLY A 42 3.07 15.11 -8.15
CA GLY A 42 2.20 16.29 -8.20
C GLY A 42 0.83 16.04 -7.56
N LEU A 43 0.30 14.81 -7.67
CA LEU A 43 -0.97 14.45 -7.05
C LEU A 43 -0.87 14.43 -5.52
N TYR A 44 0.22 13.91 -4.97
CA TYR A 44 0.50 13.96 -3.53
C TYR A 44 0.59 15.40 -3.01
N GLN A 45 1.25 16.28 -3.76
CA GLN A 45 1.38 17.70 -3.40
C GLN A 45 0.04 18.44 -3.43
N GLN A 46 -0.87 18.07 -4.32
CA GLN A 46 -2.19 18.67 -4.46
C GLN A 46 -3.19 18.19 -3.39
N LEU A 47 -3.19 16.89 -3.10
CA LEU A 47 -4.16 16.25 -2.20
C LEU A 47 -3.72 16.29 -0.73
N GLY A 48 -2.41 16.32 -0.47
CA GLY A 48 -1.87 16.03 0.86
C GLY A 48 -1.98 14.56 1.24
N ALA A 49 -1.30 14.17 2.32
CA ALA A 49 -1.06 12.76 2.66
C ALA A 49 -2.34 11.93 2.86
N ALA A 50 -3.34 12.46 3.58
CA ALA A 50 -4.56 11.72 3.90
C ALA A 50 -5.40 11.41 2.65
N ALA A 51 -5.70 12.43 1.84
CA ALA A 51 -6.49 12.26 0.62
C ALA A 51 -5.73 11.50 -0.48
N PHE A 52 -4.40 11.62 -0.52
CA PHE A 52 -3.56 10.80 -1.38
C PHE A 52 -3.62 9.32 -0.98
N ALA A 53 -3.58 9.01 0.32
CA ALA A 53 -3.69 7.63 0.80
C ALA A 53 -5.03 7.00 0.41
N GLU A 54 -6.12 7.74 0.53
CA GLU A 54 -7.44 7.31 0.04
C GLU A 54 -7.43 7.04 -1.46
N HIS A 55 -6.87 7.95 -2.26
CA HIS A 55 -6.78 7.79 -3.71
C HIS A 55 -6.00 6.54 -4.12
N VAL A 56 -4.84 6.30 -3.50
CA VAL A 56 -4.01 5.12 -3.78
C VAL A 56 -4.73 3.84 -3.36
N ALA A 57 -5.37 3.84 -2.19
CA ALA A 57 -6.14 2.69 -1.71
C ALA A 57 -7.32 2.36 -2.64
N ASP A 58 -8.04 3.38 -3.10
CA ASP A 58 -9.16 3.21 -4.03
C ASP A 58 -8.69 2.68 -5.39
N TYR A 59 -7.56 3.18 -5.90
CA TYR A 59 -6.93 2.67 -7.12
C TYR A 59 -6.58 1.19 -6.98
N TYR A 60 -5.89 0.83 -5.89
CA TYR A 60 -5.49 -0.53 -5.60
C TYR A 60 -6.68 -1.49 -5.47
N LEU A 61 -7.73 -1.08 -4.75
CA LEU A 61 -8.92 -1.90 -4.56
C LEU A 61 -9.78 -2.04 -5.82
N ALA A 62 -9.71 -1.08 -6.75
CA ALA A 62 -10.34 -1.21 -8.05
C ALA A 62 -9.67 -2.32 -8.89
N GLU A 63 -8.34 -2.48 -8.78
CA GLU A 63 -7.59 -3.56 -9.43
C GLU A 63 -7.70 -4.89 -8.66
N HIS A 64 -7.86 -4.84 -7.34
CA HIS A 64 -7.93 -5.99 -6.44
C HIS A 64 -9.24 -6.03 -5.62
N PRO A 65 -10.42 -6.18 -6.27
CA PRO A 65 -11.71 -6.09 -5.58
C PRO A 65 -11.93 -7.20 -4.54
N ALA A 66 -11.25 -8.35 -4.67
CA ALA A 66 -11.28 -9.40 -3.66
C ALA A 66 -10.73 -8.92 -2.30
N GLU A 67 -9.79 -7.99 -2.30
CA GLU A 67 -9.21 -7.46 -1.06
C GLU A 67 -10.12 -6.47 -0.35
N ALA A 68 -10.99 -5.77 -1.10
CA ALA A 68 -12.02 -4.93 -0.49
C ALA A 68 -12.96 -5.76 0.40
N VAL A 69 -13.18 -7.04 0.05
CA VAL A 69 -14.01 -7.96 0.83
C VAL A 69 -13.22 -8.59 1.99
N ARG A 70 -11.96 -8.97 1.76
CA ARG A 70 -11.14 -9.69 2.75
C ARG A 70 -10.54 -8.80 3.84
N VAL A 71 -9.98 -7.66 3.44
CA VAL A 71 -9.22 -6.74 4.31
C VAL A 71 -10.06 -5.51 4.64
N GLY A 72 -10.80 -5.00 3.65
CA GLY A 72 -11.65 -3.83 3.80
C GLY A 72 -10.92 -2.52 3.50
N ARG A 73 -11.65 -1.58 2.88
CA ARG A 73 -11.11 -0.27 2.45
C ARG A 73 -10.38 0.48 3.56
N ALA A 74 -10.98 0.54 4.75
CA ALA A 74 -10.41 1.29 5.86
C ALA A 74 -9.02 0.79 6.28
N ALA A 75 -8.82 -0.53 6.32
CA ALA A 75 -7.53 -1.13 6.64
C ALA A 75 -6.48 -0.85 5.56
N VAL A 76 -6.87 -0.89 4.28
CA VAL A 76 -5.98 -0.56 3.16
C VAL A 76 -5.56 0.91 3.21
N VAL A 77 -6.51 1.83 3.45
CA VAL A 77 -6.22 3.27 3.62
C VAL A 77 -5.26 3.48 4.79
N GLN A 78 -5.50 2.84 5.94
CA GLN A 78 -4.63 2.96 7.11
C GLN A 78 -3.21 2.45 6.80
N ALA A 79 -3.07 1.31 6.13
CA ALA A 79 -1.77 0.76 5.76
C ALA A 79 -0.98 1.70 4.83
N VAL A 80 -1.66 2.37 3.89
CA VAL A 80 -1.03 3.38 3.02
C VAL A 80 -0.63 4.62 3.82
N GLN A 81 -1.47 5.09 4.74
CA GLN A 81 -1.13 6.22 5.61
C GLN A 81 0.09 5.92 6.48
N ASP A 82 0.16 4.72 7.05
CA ASP A 82 1.29 4.27 7.85
C ASP A 82 2.58 4.21 7.00
N ALA A 83 2.51 3.65 5.79
CA ALA A 83 3.64 3.62 4.86
C ALA A 83 4.17 5.03 4.51
N ILE A 84 3.28 6.01 4.33
CA ILE A 84 3.65 7.40 4.06
C ILE A 84 4.26 8.06 5.31
N ALA A 85 3.68 7.83 6.48
CA ALA A 85 4.12 8.44 7.73
C ALA A 85 5.48 7.90 8.21
N TRP A 86 5.77 6.62 7.96
CA TRP A 86 6.99 5.95 8.42
C TRP A 86 8.14 6.10 7.42
N GLY A 87 7.85 6.46 6.18
CA GLY A 87 8.84 6.63 5.12
C GLY A 87 9.28 5.30 4.51
N PRO A 88 10.36 5.30 3.70
CA PRO A 88 10.76 4.10 3.00
C PRO A 88 11.18 2.97 3.95
N ALA A 89 10.92 1.72 3.56
CA ALA A 89 11.04 0.53 4.41
C ALA A 89 12.44 0.34 5.06
N ASP A 90 13.47 1.00 4.52
CA ASP A 90 14.85 1.01 5.05
C ASP A 90 15.04 1.95 6.26
N SER A 91 14.03 2.75 6.63
CA SER A 91 14.17 3.80 7.64
C SER A 91 14.05 3.31 9.09
N ARG A 92 13.63 2.05 9.31
CA ARG A 92 13.70 1.26 10.57
C ARG A 92 12.76 0.04 10.50
N HIS A 93 13.30 -1.15 10.25
CA HIS A 93 12.71 -2.37 10.85
C HIS A 93 12.75 -2.21 12.38
N PRO A 94 11.64 -2.45 13.09
CA PRO A 94 11.31 -3.82 13.43
C PRO A 94 9.94 -4.23 12.90
N GLN A 95 9.94 -5.19 11.97
CA GLN A 95 8.90 -6.21 11.96
C GLN A 95 8.95 -6.92 13.33
N GLY A 96 8.06 -6.49 14.22
CA GLY A 96 7.86 -7.04 15.54
C GLY A 96 6.41 -7.45 15.70
N LEU A 97 6.14 -8.69 15.28
CA LEU A 97 5.31 -9.67 16.00
C LEU A 97 3.99 -9.18 16.64
N LEU A 98 2.86 -9.47 15.98
CA LEU A 98 1.79 -10.40 16.44
C LEU A 98 0.56 -10.33 15.52
#